data_AF-A0A3C1RW55-F1
#
_entry.id   AF-A0A3C1RW55-F1
#
_cell.length_a   1.000
_cell.length_b   1.000
_cell.length_c   1.000
_cell.angle_alpha   90.00
_cell.angle_beta   90.00
_cell.angle_gamma   90.00
#
_symmetry.space_group_name_H-M   'P 1'
#
loop_
_entity.id
_entity.type
_entity.pdbx_description
1 polymer ?
#
loop_
_entity_poly.entity_id
_entity_poly.type
_entity_poly.pdbx_seq_one_letter_code
_entity_poly.pdbx_strand_id
1 'polypeptide(L)'
;DVLTLMSDPYASPLRGQPAKLQGELIGRGDAGYAFGSDLKLQDRTGMIYLRYASRFGPIGNFLFGMKRVKSLIGMEVQALGWFRRGVAPWMDLIQLESDSGTTVNSYHRFWSLLLAIGAIAIGIASLFL
;
A
#
# COMPACT_ATOMS: atom_id res chain seq x y z
N ASP A 1 5.33 8.53 14.07
CA ASP A 1 4.08 9.11 13.54
C ASP A 1 4.35 9.65 12.14
N VAL A 2 3.32 10.12 11.44
CA VAL A 2 3.40 10.61 10.06
C VAL A 2 4.35 11.80 9.95
N LEU A 3 4.24 12.78 10.86
CA LEU A 3 5.09 13.97 10.82
C LEU A 3 6.58 13.63 10.96
N THR A 4 6.94 12.71 11.86
CA THR A 4 8.33 12.27 12.04
C THR A 4 8.88 11.66 10.75
N LEU A 5 8.11 10.78 10.08
CA LEU A 5 8.53 10.17 8.82
C LEU A 5 8.68 11.22 7.70
N MET A 6 7.77 12.18 7.63
CA MET A 6 7.81 13.25 6.63
C MET A 6 8.93 14.25 6.88
N SER A 7 9.37 14.40 8.13
CA SER A 7 10.42 15.35 8.51
C SER A 7 11.84 14.85 8.22
N ASP A 8 12.06 13.54 8.03
CA ASP A 8 13.38 12.96 7.81
C ASP A 8 13.98 13.35 6.44
N PRO A 9 14.98 14.25 6.36
CA PRO A 9 15.54 14.74 5.11
C PRO A 9 16.29 13.65 4.31
N TYR A 10 16.65 12.52 4.94
CA TYR A 10 17.33 11.41 4.28
C TYR A 10 16.37 10.35 3.74
N ALA A 11 15.07 10.48 4.02
CA ALA A 11 14.07 9.59 3.46
C ALA A 11 14.02 9.76 1.93
N SER A 12 13.93 8.62 1.24
CA SER A 12 14.02 8.55 -0.21
C SER A 12 12.81 7.80 -0.78
N PRO A 13 12.37 8.12 -2.01
CA PRO A 13 11.35 7.32 -2.68
C PRO A 13 11.89 5.93 -3.06
N LEU A 14 13.20 5.79 -3.28
CA LEU A 14 13.83 4.54 -3.68
C LEU A 14 14.13 3.63 -2.49
N ARG A 15 14.66 4.22 -1.40
CA ARG A 15 14.91 3.52 -0.13
C ARG A 15 13.72 3.68 0.79
N GLY A 16 12.79 2.74 0.70
CA GLY A 16 11.65 2.70 1.62
C GLY A 16 12.11 2.48 3.05
N GLN A 17 11.53 3.21 3.99
CA GLN A 17 11.77 3.07 5.43
C GLN A 17 10.67 2.20 6.05
N PRO A 18 11.00 1.13 6.80
CA PRO A 18 9.98 0.33 7.46
C PRO A 18 9.31 1.18 8.55
N ALA A 19 7.98 1.22 8.55
CA ALA A 19 7.21 2.02 9.50
C ALA A 19 5.96 1.29 9.94
N LYS A 20 5.59 1.52 11.21
CA LYS A 20 4.30 1.16 11.77
C LYS A 20 3.58 2.45 12.16
N LEU A 21 2.41 2.67 11.58
CA LEU A 21 1.57 3.83 11.80
C LEU A 21 0.25 3.39 12.43
N GLN A 22 -0.29 4.22 13.31
CA GLN A 22 -1.60 4.02 13.92
C GLN A 22 -2.43 5.28 13.71
N GLY A 23 -3.69 5.10 13.35
CA GLY A 23 -4.63 6.20 13.15
C GLY A 23 -5.90 5.74 12.46
N GLU A 24 -6.73 6.70 12.08
CA GLU A 24 -8.05 6.47 11.50
C GLU A 24 -7.98 6.40 9.97
N LEU A 25 -8.72 5.47 9.38
CA LEU A 25 -8.94 5.46 7.93
C LEU A 25 -10.04 6.45 7.53
N ILE A 26 -9.65 7.63 7.08
CA ILE A 26 -10.59 8.70 6.75
C ILE A 26 -11.20 8.59 5.35
N GLY A 27 -10.71 7.67 4.52
CA GLY A 27 -11.27 7.49 3.18
C GLY A 27 -10.38 6.72 2.21
N ARG A 28 -10.75 6.82 0.94
CA ARG A 28 -9.99 6.27 -0.19
C ARG A 28 -8.89 7.23 -0.64
N GLY A 29 -7.81 6.66 -1.18
CA GLY A 29 -6.73 7.40 -1.82
C GLY A 29 -7.25 8.25 -2.98
N ASP A 30 -7.97 7.62 -3.91
CA ASP A 30 -8.53 8.26 -5.08
C ASP A 30 -9.88 8.93 -4.79
N ALA A 31 -9.96 10.24 -5.00
CA ALA A 31 -11.21 10.97 -4.88
C ALA A 31 -12.18 10.58 -6.01
N GLY A 32 -13.42 10.22 -5.68
CA GLY A 32 -14.46 9.87 -6.65
C GLY A 32 -14.37 8.45 -7.23
N TYR A 33 -13.27 7.72 -7.04
CA TYR A 33 -13.17 6.34 -7.51
C TYR A 33 -13.77 5.35 -6.50
N ALA A 34 -14.98 4.88 -6.82
CA ALA A 34 -15.75 3.99 -5.96
C ALA A 34 -15.12 2.60 -5.72
N PHE A 35 -14.07 2.25 -6.47
CA PHE A 35 -13.39 0.97 -6.40
C PHE A 35 -11.88 1.11 -6.09
N GLY A 36 -11.46 2.30 -5.66
CA GLY A 36 -10.07 2.54 -5.25
C GLY A 36 -9.69 1.63 -4.10
N SER A 37 -8.57 0.92 -4.26
CA SER A 37 -8.01 0.03 -3.24
C SER A 37 -7.10 0.77 -2.26
N ASP A 38 -6.56 1.92 -2.67
CA ASP A 38 -5.68 2.73 -1.86
C ASP A 38 -6.49 3.48 -0.80
N LEU A 39 -5.88 3.70 0.36
CA LEU A 39 -6.52 4.23 1.55
C LEU A 39 -5.83 5.52 2.00
N LYS A 40 -6.55 6.34 2.78
CA LYS A 40 -5.99 7.48 3.50
C LYS A 40 -6.00 7.19 4.98
N LEU A 41 -4.83 7.23 5.60
CA LEU A 41 -4.66 7.11 7.04
C LEU A 41 -4.40 8.50 7.61
N GLN A 42 -5.14 8.89 8.63
CA GLN A 42 -4.90 10.11 9.39
C GLN A 42 -4.49 9.76 10.81
N ASP A 43 -3.33 10.23 11.23
CA ASP A 43 -2.93 10.24 12.63
C ASP A 43 -3.08 11.66 13.21
N ARG A 44 -2.72 11.83 14.48
CA ARG A 44 -2.79 13.14 15.17
C ARG A 44 -1.89 14.21 14.54
N THR A 45 -0.87 13.81 13.79
CA THR A 45 0.18 14.67 13.25
C THR A 45 0.00 14.99 11.77
N GLY A 46 -0.72 14.16 11.02
CA GLY A 46 -0.94 14.36 9.60
C GLY A 46 -1.68 13.21 8.92
N MET A 47 -1.72 13.26 7.60
CA MET A 47 -2.37 12.27 6.75
C MET A 47 -1.37 11.70 5.76
N ILE A 48 -1.49 10.40 5.50
CA ILE A 48 -0.68 9.68 4.51
C ILE A 48 -1.52 8.72 3.68
N TYR A 49 -1.12 8.51 2.43
CA TYR A 49 -1.69 7.52 1.55
C TYR A 49 -1.11 6.13 1.84
N LEU A 50 -1.97 5.12 1.95
CA LEU A 50 -1.62 3.72 2.02
C LEU A 50 -1.89 3.06 0.68
N ARG A 51 -0.84 2.59 0.03
CA ARG A 51 -0.94 1.90 -1.25
C ARG A 51 -1.18 0.41 -1.02
N TYR A 52 -2.33 -0.08 -1.48
CA TYR A 52 -2.71 -1.48 -1.34
C TYR A 52 -2.42 -2.24 -2.64
N ALA A 53 -1.81 -3.42 -2.51
CA ALA A 53 -1.60 -4.33 -3.63
C ALA A 53 -2.06 -5.74 -3.27
N SER A 54 -3.06 -6.25 -3.97
CA SER A 54 -3.54 -7.62 -3.79
C SER A 54 -2.60 -8.64 -4.43
N ARG A 55 -2.51 -9.82 -3.83
CA ARG A 55 -1.88 -11.00 -4.44
C ARG A 55 -2.49 -11.36 -5.79
N PHE A 56 -3.79 -11.10 -5.98
CA PHE A 56 -4.52 -11.40 -7.21
C PHE A 56 -4.47 -10.26 -8.24
N GLY A 57 -3.57 -9.28 -8.04
CA GLY A 57 -3.32 -8.20 -8.99
C GLY A 57 -4.54 -7.28 -9.14
N PRO A 58 -4.82 -6.77 -10.36
CA PRO A 58 -5.88 -5.79 -10.59
C PRO A 58 -7.28 -6.26 -10.16
N ILE A 59 -7.60 -7.53 -10.37
CA ILE A 59 -8.90 -8.11 -9.97
C ILE A 59 -9.04 -8.09 -8.44
N GLY A 60 -7.97 -8.47 -7.74
CA GLY A 60 -7.94 -8.45 -6.29
C GLY A 60 -8.05 -7.03 -5.71
N ASN A 61 -7.38 -6.06 -6.33
CA ASN A 61 -7.48 -4.64 -5.95
C ASN A 61 -8.92 -4.14 -6.09
N PHE A 62 -9.56 -4.45 -7.22
CA PHE A 62 -10.94 -4.06 -7.49
C PHE A 62 -11.93 -4.67 -6.48
N LEU A 63 -11.82 -5.96 -6.21
CA LEU A 63 -12.69 -6.65 -5.22
C LEU A 63 -12.49 -6.11 -3.80
N PHE A 64 -11.25 -5.84 -3.42
CA PHE A 64 -10.92 -5.23 -2.14
C PHE A 64 -11.52 -3.82 -2.01
N GLY A 65 -11.30 -2.98 -3.03
CA GLY A 65 -11.84 -1.63 -3.15
C GLY A 65 -13.37 -1.59 -3.06
N MET A 66 -14.04 -2.52 -3.74
CA MET A 66 -15.49 -2.64 -3.76
C MET A 66 -16.08 -3.07 -2.42
N LYS A 67 -15.57 -4.16 -1.83
CA LYS A 67 -16.26 -4.85 -0.73
C LYS A 67 -15.71 -4.54 0.65
N ARG A 68 -14.41 -4.26 0.78
CA ARG A 68 -13.74 -4.20 2.09
C ARG A 68 -13.34 -2.79 2.50
N VAL A 69 -12.99 -1.93 1.56
CA VAL A 69 -12.56 -0.56 1.87
C VAL A 69 -13.67 0.23 2.57
N LYS A 70 -14.92 0.14 2.10
CA LYS A 70 -16.04 0.87 2.70
C LYS A 70 -16.27 0.53 4.17
N SER A 71 -16.07 -0.74 4.57
CA SER A 71 -16.24 -1.15 5.97
C SER A 71 -15.06 -0.74 6.86
N LEU A 72 -13.91 -0.41 6.29
CA LEU A 72 -12.71 -0.02 7.04
C LEU A 72 -12.62 1.49 7.26
N ILE A 73 -13.31 2.30 6.45
CA ILE A 73 -13.36 3.75 6.62
C ILE A 73 -14.06 4.09 7.95
N GLY A 74 -13.46 5.01 8.71
CA GLY A 74 -13.89 5.42 10.05
C GLY A 74 -13.38 4.52 11.18
N MET A 75 -12.55 3.52 10.88
CA MET A 75 -11.94 2.65 11.90
C MET A 75 -10.53 3.11 12.25
N GLU A 76 -10.19 2.99 13.52
CA GLU A 76 -8.81 2.98 13.99
C GLU A 76 -8.11 1.70 13.51
N VAL A 77 -6.91 1.88 12.96
CA VAL A 77 -6.11 0.82 12.36
C VAL A 77 -4.63 0.98 12.68
N GLN A 78 -3.94 -0.16 12.67
CA GLN A 78 -2.48 -0.23 12.67
C GLN A 78 -2.01 -0.65 11.28
N ALA A 79 -1.27 0.22 10.61
CA ALA A 79 -0.72 0.00 9.29
C ALA A 79 0.79 -0.27 9.39
N LEU A 80 1.22 -1.41 8.85
CA LEU A 80 2.62 -1.81 8.71
C LEU A 80 3.01 -1.72 7.25
N GLY A 81 4.13 -1.06 6.94
CA GLY A 81 4.55 -0.89 5.57
C GLY A 81 5.92 -0.26 5.38
N TRP A 82 6.20 0.10 4.13
CA TRP A 82 7.39 0.85 3.74
C TRP A 82 7.00 2.28 3.38
N PHE A 83 7.38 3.23 4.22
CA PHE A 83 7.25 4.65 3.94
C PHE A 83 8.19 5.07 2.81
N ARG A 84 7.68 5.86 1.86
CA ARG A 84 8.44 6.41 0.74
C ARG A 84 8.18 7.90 0.62
N ARG A 85 9.27 8.67 0.64
CA ARG A 85 9.24 10.14 0.52
C ARG A 85 9.29 10.55 -0.95
N GLY A 86 8.12 10.70 -1.57
CA GLY A 86 7.96 11.30 -2.90
C GLY A 86 7.41 12.73 -2.84
N VAL A 87 7.03 13.31 -3.99
CA VAL A 87 6.33 14.60 -4.07
C VAL A 87 5.01 14.55 -3.28
N ALA A 88 4.26 13.45 -3.44
CA ALA A 88 3.26 13.02 -2.48
C ALA A 88 3.86 11.83 -1.72
N PRO A 89 4.03 11.86 -0.39
CA PRO A 89 4.50 10.71 0.37
C PRO A 89 3.41 9.64 0.46
N TRP A 90 3.83 8.38 0.39
CA TRP A 90 2.94 7.23 0.57
C TRP A 90 3.63 6.13 1.36
N MET A 91 2.83 5.21 1.86
CA MET A 91 3.31 3.97 2.46
C MET A 91 2.87 2.79 1.60
N ASP A 92 3.82 1.99 1.12
CA ASP A 92 3.50 0.69 0.53
C ASP A 92 3.09 -0.25 1.65
N LEU A 93 1.80 -0.62 1.67
CA LEU A 93 1.23 -1.42 2.74
C LEU A 93 1.76 -2.86 2.66
N ILE A 94 2.09 -3.43 3.81
CA ILE A 94 2.35 -4.87 4.00
C ILE A 94 1.16 -5.50 4.71
N GLN A 95 0.73 -4.89 5.80
CA GLN A 95 -0.35 -5.39 6.63
C GLN A 95 -1.10 -4.22 7.25
N LEU A 96 -2.42 -4.38 7.36
CA LEU A 96 -3.31 -3.45 8.01
C LEU A 96 -4.19 -4.24 8.97
N GLU A 97 -4.22 -3.81 10.22
CA GLU A 97 -5.03 -4.43 11.27
C GLU A 97 -6.02 -3.39 11.78
N SER A 98 -7.29 -3.71 11.74
CA SER A 98 -8.34 -2.89 12.34
C SER A 98 -8.62 -3.35 13.76
N ASP A 99 -9.03 -2.42 14.61
CA ASP A 99 -9.50 -2.72 15.97
C ASP A 99 -10.68 -3.70 16.00
N SER A 100 -11.43 -3.82 14.90
CA SER A 100 -12.46 -4.85 14.70
C SER A 100 -11.92 -6.28 14.54
N GLY A 101 -10.60 -6.47 14.56
CA GLY A 101 -9.93 -7.74 14.31
C GLY A 101 -9.77 -8.08 12.82
N THR A 102 -10.19 -7.19 11.92
CA THR A 102 -9.98 -7.38 10.47
C THR A 102 -8.52 -7.17 10.11
N THR A 103 -7.88 -8.19 9.55
CA THR A 103 -6.52 -8.09 8.99
C THR A 103 -6.55 -8.10 7.46
N VAL A 104 -5.77 -7.21 6.86
CA VAL A 104 -5.65 -7.05 5.40
C VAL A 104 -4.17 -7.09 5.04
N ASN A 105 -3.79 -8.05 4.21
CA ASN A 105 -2.42 -8.20 3.73
C ASN A 105 -2.26 -7.64 2.31
N SER A 106 -1.10 -7.04 2.06
CA SER A 106 -0.73 -6.42 0.80
C SER A 106 0.65 -6.91 0.31
N TYR A 107 0.79 -7.06 -1.01
CA TYR A 107 1.86 -7.80 -1.68
C TYR A 107 2.43 -6.99 -2.85
N HIS A 108 2.93 -5.78 -2.59
CA HIS A 108 3.39 -4.87 -3.64
C HIS A 108 4.50 -5.44 -4.55
N ARG A 109 5.36 -6.33 -4.03
CA ARG A 109 6.50 -6.89 -4.77
C ARG A 109 6.18 -8.14 -5.59
N PHE A 110 5.04 -8.79 -5.32
CA PHE A 110 4.73 -10.12 -5.85
C PHE A 110 4.69 -10.14 -7.38
N TRP A 111 3.94 -9.21 -7.98
CA TRP A 111 3.82 -9.12 -9.43
C TRP A 111 5.11 -8.68 -10.12
N SER A 112 5.88 -7.78 -9.50
CA SER A 112 7.17 -7.36 -10.03
C SER A 112 8.16 -8.53 -10.10
N LEU A 113 8.17 -9.40 -9.08
CA LEU A 113 8.98 -10.61 -9.07
C LEU A 113 8.54 -11.60 -10.15
N LEU A 114 7.23 -11.86 -10.27
CA LEU A 114 6.70 -12.77 -11.29
C LEU A 114 7.03 -12.29 -12.71
N LEU A 115 6.87 -11.00 -12.99
CA LEU A 115 7.22 -10.41 -14.30
C LEU A 115 8.73 -10.51 -14.58
N ALA A 116 9.58 -10.26 -13.58
CA ALA A 116 11.02 -10.39 -13.73
C ALA A 116 11.43 -11.83 -14.07
N ILE A 117 10.90 -12.82 -13.33
CA ILE A 117 11.14 -14.24 -13.60
C ILE A 117 10.66 -14.61 -15.01
N GLY A 118 9.46 -14.16 -15.41
CA GLY A 118 8.91 -14.39 -16.73
C GLY A 118 9.78 -13.80 -17.84
N ALA A 119 10.23 -12.55 -17.70
CA ALA A 119 11.10 -11.89 -18.66
C ALA A 119 12.46 -12.60 -18.82
N ILE A 120 13.05 -13.04 -17.70
CA ILE A 120 14.29 -13.84 -17.72
C ILE A 120 14.06 -15.16 -18.47
N ALA A 121 12.97 -15.87 -18.17
CA ALA A 121 12.65 -17.13 -18.84
C ALA A 121 12.43 -16.97 -20.36
N ILE A 122 11.73 -15.91 -20.78
CA ILE A 122 11.56 -15.57 -22.20
C ILE A 122 12.90 -15.26 -22.86
N GLY A 123 13.75 -14.47 -22.19
CA GLY A 123 15.09 -14.16 -22.66
C GLY A 123 15.93 -15.43 -22.87
N ILE A 124 15.91 -16.35 -21.90
CA ILE A 124 16.60 -17.63 -22.01
C ILE A 124 16.04 -18.46 -23.17
N ALA A 125 14.71 -18.58 -23.29
CA ALA A 125 14.08 -19.34 -24.37
C ALA A 125 14.44 -18.79 -25.77
N SER A 126 14.55 -17.47 -25.89
CA SER A 126 14.91 -16.81 -27.16
C SER A 126 16.34 -17.08 -27.63
N LEU A 127 17.25 -17.51 -26.74
CA LEU A 127 18.62 -17.89 -27.12
C LEU A 127 18.68 -19.25 -27.81
N PHE A 128 17.65 -20.08 -27.65
CA PHE A 128 17.57 -21.43 -28.21
C PHE A 128 16.66 -21.51 -29.45
N LEU A 129 16.15 -20.37 -29.91
CA LEU A 129 15.26 -20.23 -31.07
C LEU A 129 16.02 -19.60 -32.25
#